data_AF-A0A371RKC6-F1
#
_entry.id   AF-A0A371RKC6-F1
#
_cell.length_a   1.000
_cell.length_b   1.000
_cell.length_c   1.000
_cell.angle_alpha   90.00
_cell.angle_beta   90.00
_cell.angle_gamma   90.00
#
_symmetry.space_group_name_H-M   'P 1'
#
loop_
_entity.id
_entity.type
_entity.pdbx_description
1 polymer ?
#
loop_
_entity_poly.entity_id
_entity_poly.type
_entity_poly.pdbx_seq_one_letter_code
_entity_poly.pdbx_strand_id
1 'polypeptide(L)'
;MFETTQLRRTREKIEASIRLSNGDTIEGFLFLAKQERVSDLLNDDRAFLPVETGHDTVVISKAQIAEVRIHETHDESGVTDPYEMLRVEPTASDAEVRSAWMARVKSCHPDRLASLNLDPEIVQAARRVSQRINAAYDQVIRQRKAERAA
;
A
#
# COMPACT_ATOMS: atom_id res chain seq x y z
N MET A 1 -1.72 -27.42 32.95
CA MET A 1 -1.48 -27.42 31.49
C MET A 1 -2.15 -26.20 30.92
N PHE A 2 -1.40 -25.16 30.57
CA PHE A 2 -1.97 -23.99 29.88
C PHE A 2 -1.92 -24.26 28.38
N GLU A 3 -2.98 -24.88 27.86
CA GLU A 3 -3.31 -24.82 26.44
C GLU A 3 -3.70 -23.39 26.11
N THR A 4 -2.73 -22.56 25.72
CA THR A 4 -3.06 -21.31 25.01
C THR A 4 -2.98 -21.61 23.53
N THR A 5 -4.11 -22.15 23.08
CA THR A 5 -4.55 -22.38 21.73
C THR A 5 -3.88 -21.44 20.72
N GLN A 6 -3.25 -22.09 19.76
CA GLN A 6 -2.83 -21.59 18.46
C GLN A 6 -3.93 -20.76 17.81
N LEU A 7 -3.95 -19.46 18.04
CA LEU A 7 -4.73 -18.53 17.24
C LEU A 7 -3.87 -18.10 16.07
N ARG A 8 -3.68 -19.02 15.11
CA ARG A 8 -3.32 -18.68 13.71
C ARG A 8 -4.47 -17.87 13.11
N ARG A 9 -4.68 -16.65 13.60
CA ARG A 9 -5.62 -15.70 13.02
C ARG A 9 -4.82 -14.79 12.10
N THR A 10 -5.17 -14.86 10.84
CA THR A 10 -4.85 -13.92 9.77
C THR A 10 -4.92 -12.47 10.29
N ARG A 11 -3.79 -11.94 10.76
CA ARG A 11 -3.66 -10.55 11.20
C ARG A 11 -3.10 -9.75 10.03
N GLU A 12 -3.74 -8.63 9.73
CA GLU A 12 -3.25 -7.72 8.71
C GLU A 12 -2.12 -6.90 9.32
N LYS A 13 -0.94 -6.94 8.68
CA LYS A 13 0.26 -6.23 9.11
C LYS A 13 0.27 -4.90 8.39
N ILE A 14 0.11 -3.82 9.14
CA ILE A 14 0.08 -2.46 8.60
C ILE A 14 1.28 -1.70 9.12
N GLU A 15 2.06 -1.13 8.20
CA GLU A 15 3.16 -0.25 8.55
C GLU A 15 2.63 1.09 9.07
N ALA A 16 3.15 1.54 10.20
CA ALA A 16 2.75 2.79 10.80
C ALA A 16 3.93 3.51 11.47
N SER A 17 3.97 4.82 11.27
CA SER A 17 4.86 5.74 11.96
C SER A 17 4.07 6.49 13.02
N ILE A 18 4.39 6.22 14.28
CA ILE A 18 3.70 6.76 15.45
C ILE A 18 4.59 7.81 16.08
N ARG A 19 4.15 9.06 16.08
CA ARG A 19 4.82 10.14 16.79
C ARG A 19 4.25 10.28 18.20
N LEU A 20 5.14 10.25 19.18
CA LEU A 20 4.84 10.46 20.58
C LEU A 20 4.80 11.95 20.94
N SER A 21 4.14 12.27 22.04
CA SER A 21 3.98 13.63 22.56
C SER A 21 5.29 14.27 23.04
N ASN A 22 6.32 13.47 23.28
CA ASN A 22 7.66 13.92 23.62
C ASN A 22 8.52 14.27 22.38
N GLY A 23 7.99 14.05 21.17
CA GLY A 23 8.68 14.31 19.89
C GLY A 23 9.33 13.06 19.27
N ASP A 24 9.44 11.95 20.00
CA ASP A 24 9.98 10.71 19.46
C ASP A 24 9.05 10.11 18.41
N THR A 25 9.63 9.49 17.37
CA THR A 25 8.86 8.77 16.36
C THR A 25 9.25 7.31 16.39
N ILE A 26 8.24 6.44 16.48
CA ILE A 26 8.38 5.00 16.47
C ILE A 26 7.80 4.49 15.17
N GLU A 27 8.66 3.87 14.36
CA GLU A 27 8.29 3.19 13.13
C GLU A 27 8.17 1.71 13.39
N GLY A 28 7.08 1.11 12.93
CA GLY A 28 6.87 -0.32 13.09
C GLY A 28 5.55 -0.77 12.51
N PHE A 29 5.14 -1.96 12.89
CA PHE A 29 3.95 -2.58 12.34
C PHE A 29 2.87 -2.74 13.38
N LEU A 30 1.66 -2.33 13.01
CA LEU A 30 0.44 -2.59 13.74
C LEU A 30 -0.19 -3.88 13.22
N PHE A 31 -0.71 -4.68 14.14
CA PHE A 31 -1.45 -5.89 13.81
C PHE A 31 -2.93 -5.68 14.04
N LEU A 32 -3.72 -5.76 12.97
CA LEU A 32 -5.17 -5.63 13.00
C LEU A 32 -5.84 -6.99 12.82
N ALA A 33 -7.00 -7.17 13.44
CA ALA A 33 -7.86 -8.31 13.13
C ALA A 33 -8.46 -8.17 11.72
N LYS A 34 -8.93 -9.29 11.16
CA LYS A 34 -9.57 -9.32 9.84
C LYS A 34 -10.76 -8.33 9.81
N GLN A 35 -10.72 -7.36 8.88
CA GLN A 35 -11.70 -6.26 8.71
C GLN A 35 -11.67 -5.17 9.79
N GLU A 36 -10.71 -5.17 10.71
CA GLU A 36 -10.52 -4.11 11.71
C GLU A 36 -9.70 -2.97 11.11
N ARG A 37 -10.14 -1.72 11.27
CA ARG A 37 -9.40 -0.55 10.76
C ARG A 37 -8.48 0.00 11.84
N VAL A 38 -7.42 0.69 11.44
CA VAL A 38 -6.55 1.42 12.38
C VAL A 38 -7.36 2.43 13.22
N SER A 39 -8.40 3.04 12.63
CA SER A 39 -9.32 3.91 13.38
C SER A 39 -10.05 3.18 14.51
N ASP A 40 -10.47 1.94 14.29
CA ASP A 40 -11.17 1.15 15.31
C ASP A 40 -10.19 0.81 16.44
N LEU A 41 -8.96 0.43 16.07
CA LEU A 41 -7.91 0.07 17.01
C LEU A 41 -7.45 1.28 17.84
N LEU A 42 -7.44 2.48 17.27
CA LEU A 42 -7.16 3.72 18.00
C LEU A 42 -8.32 4.13 18.92
N ASN A 43 -9.57 3.93 18.50
CA ASN A 43 -10.77 4.28 19.27
C ASN A 43 -11.24 3.21 20.27
N ASP A 44 -10.66 2.01 20.27
CA ASP A 44 -10.93 0.96 21.28
C ASP A 44 -10.52 1.41 22.69
N ASP A 45 -11.17 0.85 23.72
CA ASP A 45 -10.97 1.05 25.16
C ASP A 45 -9.56 0.67 25.67
N ARG A 46 -8.71 0.14 24.79
CA ARG A 46 -7.32 -0.23 25.14
C ARG A 46 -6.48 1.00 25.38
N ALA A 47 -5.85 1.08 26.55
CA ALA A 47 -4.89 2.13 26.88
C ALA A 47 -3.52 1.98 26.18
N PHE A 48 -3.22 0.77 25.67
CA PHE A 48 -1.92 0.42 25.13
C PHE A 48 -2.02 -0.13 23.70
N LEU A 49 -1.01 0.19 22.89
CA LEU A 49 -0.89 -0.13 21.48
C LEU A 49 0.35 -0.99 21.25
N PRO A 50 0.21 -2.26 20.85
CA PRO A 50 1.36 -3.09 20.48
C PRO A 50 1.84 -2.73 19.07
N VAL A 51 3.13 -2.45 18.94
CA VAL A 51 3.83 -2.09 17.70
C VAL A 51 5.04 -2.98 17.55
N GLU A 52 5.15 -3.69 16.44
CA GLU A 52 6.32 -4.53 16.15
C GLU A 52 7.40 -3.71 15.44
N THR A 53 8.53 -3.53 16.11
CA THR A 53 9.69 -2.81 15.60
C THR A 53 10.80 -3.81 15.30
N GLY A 54 11.02 -4.15 14.02
CA GLY A 54 12.12 -5.01 13.55
C GLY A 54 12.12 -6.44 14.09
N HIS A 55 12.57 -6.63 15.33
CA HIS A 55 12.70 -7.93 16.01
C HIS A 55 11.88 -8.03 17.30
N ASP A 56 11.37 -6.91 17.83
CA ASP A 56 10.69 -6.86 19.12
C ASP A 56 9.30 -6.24 18.99
N THR A 57 8.38 -6.70 19.84
CA THR A 57 7.09 -6.03 20.01
C THR A 57 7.20 -5.04 21.16
N VAL A 58 7.06 -3.76 20.85
CA VAL A 58 7.03 -2.66 21.81
C VAL A 58 5.57 -2.31 22.10
N VAL A 59 5.25 -1.99 23.35
CA VAL A 59 3.89 -1.60 23.75
C VAL A 59 3.90 -0.13 24.14
N ILE A 60 3.13 0.68 23.43
CA ILE A 60 3.10 2.14 23.57
C ILE A 60 1.81 2.55 24.26
N SER A 61 1.87 3.52 25.18
CA SER A 61 0.66 4.13 25.75
C SER A 61 -0.03 5.05 24.75
N LYS A 62 -1.34 4.83 24.50
CA LYS A 62 -2.13 5.70 23.60
C LYS A 62 -2.18 7.15 24.07
N ALA A 63 -2.13 7.38 25.38
CA ALA A 63 -2.14 8.73 25.95
C ALA A 63 -0.90 9.56 25.53
N GLN A 64 0.18 8.90 25.11
CA GLN A 64 1.39 9.56 24.65
C GLN A 64 1.44 9.68 23.13
N ILE A 65 0.46 9.17 22.40
CA ILE A 65 0.45 9.24 20.93
C ILE A 65 -0.04 10.62 20.51
N ALA A 66 0.77 11.34 19.75
CA ALA A 66 0.45 12.64 19.19
C ALA A 66 -0.04 12.56 17.74
N GLU A 67 0.53 11.68 16.92
CA GLU A 67 0.07 11.40 15.56
C GLU A 67 0.35 9.94 15.21
N VAL A 68 -0.56 9.29 14.50
CA VAL A 68 -0.32 7.99 13.86
C VAL A 68 -0.45 8.17 12.36
N ARG A 69 0.62 7.90 11.64
CA ARG A 69 0.60 7.83 10.18
C ARG A 69 0.62 6.38 9.76
N ILE A 70 -0.42 6.01 9.02
CA ILE A 70 -0.51 4.69 8.41
C ILE A 70 0.16 4.81 7.06
N HIS A 71 1.21 4.04 6.87
CA HIS A 71 1.71 3.75 5.55
C HIS A 71 0.87 2.54 5.12
N GLU A 72 -0.19 2.77 4.34
CA GLU A 72 -0.92 1.68 3.69
C GLU A 72 0.09 0.97 2.79
N THR A 73 0.78 -0.03 3.34
CA THR A 73 1.44 -1.06 2.57
C THR A 73 0.35 -1.87 1.92
N HIS A 74 -0.19 -1.30 0.86
CA HIS A 74 -1.10 -1.93 -0.08
C HIS A 74 -0.28 -2.97 -0.84
N ASP A 75 0.17 -4.05 -0.17
CA ASP A 75 0.97 -5.11 -0.80
C ASP A 75 2.10 -4.56 -1.69
N GLU A 76 2.89 -3.60 -1.21
CA GLU A 76 4.05 -3.08 -1.95
C GLU A 76 5.31 -3.94 -1.77
N SER A 77 5.17 -5.17 -1.24
CA SER A 77 6.14 -6.23 -1.58
C SER A 77 6.05 -6.67 -3.05
N GLY A 78 5.14 -6.05 -3.82
CA GLY A 78 5.28 -5.85 -5.24
C GLY A 78 5.35 -4.38 -5.61
N VAL A 79 6.37 -3.63 -5.16
CA VAL A 79 6.92 -2.54 -5.98
C VAL A 79 7.41 -3.19 -7.27
N THR A 80 6.48 -3.52 -8.16
CA THR A 80 6.77 -3.45 -9.58
C THR A 80 7.10 -1.98 -9.75
N ASP A 81 8.40 -1.72 -9.86
CA ASP A 81 8.93 -0.39 -10.11
C ASP A 81 7.97 0.30 -11.11
N PRO A 82 7.48 1.52 -10.85
CA PRO A 82 6.48 2.13 -11.72
C PRO A 82 6.99 2.26 -13.17
N TYR A 83 8.31 2.31 -13.36
CA TYR A 83 8.97 2.18 -14.66
C TYR A 83 8.87 0.75 -15.22
N GLU A 84 9.07 -0.30 -14.40
CA GLU A 84 8.83 -1.70 -14.79
C GLU A 84 7.36 -1.99 -15.14
N MET A 85 6.40 -1.41 -14.40
CA MET A 85 4.96 -1.57 -14.67
C MET A 85 4.58 -0.95 -16.02
N LEU A 86 5.22 0.17 -16.37
CA LEU A 86 5.11 0.81 -17.68
C LEU A 86 6.01 0.14 -18.74
N ARG A 87 6.95 -0.72 -18.33
CA ARG A 87 8.09 -1.29 -19.08
C ARG A 87 8.90 -0.25 -19.83
N VAL A 88 9.33 0.75 -19.09
CA VAL A 88 10.24 1.80 -19.53
C VAL A 88 11.43 1.82 -18.59
N GLU A 89 12.55 2.37 -19.02
CA GLU A 89 13.68 2.58 -18.12
C GLU A 89 13.46 3.84 -17.26
N PRO A 90 14.04 3.92 -16.06
CA PRO A 90 14.01 5.14 -15.24
C PRO A 90 14.57 6.37 -15.95
N THR A 91 15.54 6.15 -16.85
CA THR A 91 16.19 7.16 -17.70
C THR A 91 15.35 7.60 -18.91
N ALA A 92 14.21 6.97 -19.16
CA ALA A 92 13.37 7.26 -20.33
C ALA A 92 12.82 8.69 -20.31
N SER A 93 12.62 9.28 -21.49
CA SER A 93 12.07 10.63 -21.61
C SER A 93 10.58 10.67 -21.23
N ASP A 94 10.06 11.83 -20.80
CA ASP A 94 8.63 11.99 -20.47
C ASP A 94 7.70 11.57 -21.62
N ALA A 95 8.15 11.81 -22.86
CA ALA A 95 7.44 11.40 -24.07
C ALA A 95 7.37 9.87 -24.22
N GLU A 96 8.44 9.16 -23.85
CA GLU A 96 8.52 7.69 -23.92
C GLU A 96 7.64 7.04 -22.86
N VAL A 97 7.67 7.58 -21.62
CA VAL A 97 6.79 7.16 -20.52
C VAL A 97 5.31 7.30 -20.91
N ARG A 98 4.93 8.45 -21.50
CA ARG A 98 3.56 8.71 -21.95
C ARG A 98 3.13 7.78 -23.10
N SER A 99 4.02 7.53 -24.05
CA SER A 99 3.76 6.62 -25.17
C SER A 99 3.54 5.18 -24.68
N ALA A 100 4.39 4.70 -23.78
CA ALA A 100 4.28 3.36 -23.18
C ALA A 100 2.99 3.20 -22.36
N TRP A 101 2.63 4.22 -21.56
CA TRP A 101 1.35 4.26 -20.85
C TRP A 101 0.16 4.14 -21.80
N MET A 102 0.09 4.96 -22.85
CA MET A 102 -1.00 4.92 -23.83
C MET A 102 -1.13 3.56 -24.53
N ALA A 103 -0.01 2.96 -24.93
CA ALA A 103 0.01 1.64 -25.57
C ALA A 103 -0.54 0.54 -24.63
N ARG A 104 -0.18 0.59 -23.35
CA ARG A 104 -0.66 -0.37 -22.33
C ARG A 104 -2.13 -0.21 -22.01
N VAL A 105 -2.60 1.02 -21.77
CA VAL A 105 -4.01 1.30 -21.50
C VAL A 105 -4.89 0.83 -22.66
N LYS A 106 -4.45 1.07 -23.90
CA LYS A 106 -5.16 0.60 -25.11
C LYS A 106 -5.20 -0.92 -25.21
N SER A 107 -4.17 -1.61 -24.72
CA SER A 107 -4.10 -3.09 -24.72
C SER A 107 -4.99 -3.71 -23.64
N CYS A 108 -5.18 -3.04 -22.51
CA CYS A 108 -6.03 -3.49 -21.40
C CYS A 108 -7.45 -2.90 -21.44
N HIS A 109 -7.84 -2.23 -22.53
CA HIS A 109 -9.10 -1.49 -22.57
C HIS A 109 -10.31 -2.44 -22.44
N PRO A 110 -11.20 -2.21 -21.46
CA PRO A 110 -12.31 -3.12 -21.17
C PRO A 110 -13.26 -3.29 -22.36
N ASP A 111 -13.37 -2.29 -23.24
CA ASP A 111 -14.20 -2.32 -24.45
C ASP A 111 -13.71 -3.37 -25.47
N ARG A 112 -12.38 -3.54 -25.56
CA ARG A 112 -11.77 -4.58 -26.41
C ARG A 112 -11.96 -5.98 -25.82
N LEU A 113 -11.99 -6.08 -24.49
CA LEU A 113 -12.17 -7.33 -23.77
C LEU A 113 -13.64 -7.74 -23.64
N ALA A 114 -14.55 -6.78 -23.54
CA ALA A 114 -15.99 -6.99 -23.53
C ALA A 114 -16.48 -7.58 -24.86
N SER A 115 -15.86 -7.19 -25.97
CA SER A 115 -16.14 -7.73 -27.31
C SER A 115 -15.73 -9.20 -27.48
N LEU A 116 -14.92 -9.77 -26.56
CA LEU A 116 -14.40 -11.13 -26.65
C LEU A 116 -15.25 -12.16 -25.86
N ASN A 117 -16.40 -11.77 -25.31
CA ASN A 117 -17.30 -12.65 -24.56
C ASN A 117 -16.60 -13.39 -23.40
N LEU A 118 -15.61 -12.73 -22.79
CA LEU A 118 -14.75 -13.28 -21.75
C LEU A 118 -15.49 -13.38 -20.41
N ASP A 119 -15.03 -14.31 -19.58
CA ASP A 119 -15.53 -14.50 -18.23
C ASP A 119 -15.48 -13.17 -17.43
N PRO A 120 -16.52 -12.80 -16.67
CA PRO A 120 -16.54 -11.60 -15.84
C PRO A 120 -15.31 -11.47 -14.92
N GLU A 121 -14.73 -12.59 -14.47
CA GLU A 121 -13.51 -12.56 -13.66
C GLU A 121 -12.31 -11.98 -14.43
N ILE A 122 -12.18 -12.30 -15.72
CA ILE A 122 -11.12 -11.79 -16.60
C ILE A 122 -11.32 -10.30 -16.87
N VAL A 123 -12.56 -9.86 -17.08
CA VAL A 123 -12.88 -8.44 -17.26
C VAL A 123 -12.52 -7.65 -16.01
N GLN A 124 -12.83 -8.18 -14.82
CA GLN A 124 -12.43 -7.55 -13.56
C GLN A 124 -10.91 -7.55 -13.37
N ALA A 125 -10.22 -8.63 -13.71
CA ALA A 125 -8.77 -8.69 -13.65
C ALA A 125 -8.11 -7.65 -14.56
N ALA A 126 -8.60 -7.49 -15.79
CA ALA A 126 -8.11 -6.46 -16.70
C ALA A 126 -8.36 -5.04 -16.18
N ARG A 127 -9.53 -4.80 -15.56
CA ARG A 127 -9.85 -3.52 -14.94
C ARG A 127 -8.87 -3.18 -13.81
N ARG A 128 -8.54 -4.16 -12.97
CA ARG A 128 -7.51 -4.03 -11.92
C ARG A 128 -6.13 -3.73 -12.52
N VAL A 129 -5.76 -4.41 -13.61
CA VAL A 129 -4.48 -4.15 -14.30
C VAL A 129 -4.42 -2.74 -14.90
N SER A 130 -5.50 -2.26 -15.54
CA SER A 130 -5.58 -0.88 -16.03
C SER A 130 -5.44 0.15 -14.93
N GLN A 131 -6.07 -0.08 -13.77
CA GLN A 131 -5.92 0.80 -12.61
C GLN A 131 -4.47 0.86 -12.13
N ARG A 132 -3.79 -0.28 -12.04
CA ARG A 132 -2.36 -0.34 -11.67
C ARG A 132 -1.46 0.40 -12.66
N ILE A 133 -1.74 0.29 -13.97
CA ILE A 133 -0.99 1.01 -15.01
C ILE A 133 -1.14 2.53 -14.87
N ASN A 134 -2.35 3.01 -14.57
CA ASN A 134 -2.60 4.44 -14.35
C ASN A 134 -1.90 4.95 -13.08
N ALA A 135 -1.98 4.18 -11.99
CA ALA A 135 -1.30 4.52 -10.73
C ALA A 135 0.22 4.64 -10.91
N ALA A 136 0.84 3.71 -11.67
CA ALA A 136 2.26 3.76 -11.98
C ALA A 136 2.65 5.02 -12.76
N TYR A 137 1.86 5.41 -13.76
CA TYR A 137 2.11 6.65 -14.52
C TYR A 137 2.04 7.89 -13.64
N ASP A 138 1.02 7.99 -12.78
CA ASP A 138 0.87 9.12 -11.85
C ASP A 138 2.05 9.19 -10.87
N GLN A 139 2.55 8.05 -10.41
CA GLN A 139 3.71 7.97 -9.52
C GLN A 139 4.99 8.46 -10.22
N VAL A 140 5.27 8.02 -11.45
CA VAL A 140 6.43 8.49 -12.24
C VAL A 140 6.39 10.01 -12.43
N ILE A 141 5.23 10.55 -12.83
CA ILE A 141 5.09 11.98 -13.07
C ILE A 141 5.28 12.78 -11.78
N ARG A 142 4.74 12.28 -10.66
CA ARG A 142 4.91 12.92 -9.34
C ARG A 142 6.37 12.93 -8.91
N GLN A 143 7.08 11.80 -9.08
CA GLN A 143 8.51 11.70 -8.75
C GLN A 143 9.33 12.69 -9.58
N ARG A 144 9.15 12.72 -10.90
CA ARG A 144 9.86 13.65 -11.80
C ARG A 144 9.56 15.11 -11.51
N LYS A 145 8.33 15.41 -11.09
CA LYS A 145 7.95 16.77 -10.69
C LYS A 145 8.62 17.18 -9.39
N ALA A 146 8.74 16.27 -8.41
CA ALA A 146 9.45 16.52 -7.16
C ALA A 146 10.96 16.72 -7.41
N GLU A 147 11.58 15.90 -8.26
CA GLU A 147 12.99 16.01 -8.64
C GLU A 147 13.31 17.32 -9.39
N ARG A 148 12.39 17.85 -10.18
CA ARG A 148 12.54 19.15 -10.86
C ARG A 148 12.29 20.36 -9.96
N ALA A 149 11.62 20.16 -8.83
CA ALA A 149 11.26 21.22 -7.88
C ALA A 149 12.27 21.34 -6.72
N ALA A 150 13.15 20.35 -6.54
CA ALA A 150 14.29 20.34 -5.64
C ALA A 150 15.52 20.97 -6.29
#